data_AF-A0A928XJ04-F1
#
_entry.id   AF-A0A928XJ04-F1
#
_cell.length_a   1.000
_cell.length_b   1.000
_cell.length_c   1.000
_cell.angle_alpha   90.00
_cell.angle_beta   90.00
_cell.angle_gamma   90.00
#
_symmetry.space_group_name_H-M   'P 1'
#
loop_
_entity.id
_entity.type
_entity.pdbx_description
1 polymer ?
#
loop_
_entity_poly.entity_id
_entity_poly.type
_entity_poly.pdbx_seq_one_letter_code
_entity_poly.pdbx_strand_id
1 'polypeptide(L)'
;MQTTRELLLEVYQVLYGPQITLANLSELAGDLSQIVGRSRPWTGKFLHSIIKQYAGFSTNKVLTKALNILAARLDGMNEIQAVEMNGLLAVNDLPPGTVILGIARRCAAPGCSVRFVPTHPRQKYHSKACAALVRQQKQQQLETARQEKFHDQPNQVSL
;
A
#
# COMPACT_ATOMS: atom_id res chain seq x y z
N MET A 1 4.39 -12.39 -10.92
CA MET A 1 4.23 -12.44 -9.45
C MET A 1 5.61 -12.69 -8.87
N GLN A 2 6.09 -11.83 -7.98
CA GLN A 2 7.38 -11.99 -7.33
C GLN A 2 7.37 -13.23 -6.43
N THR A 3 8.43 -14.03 -6.46
CA THR A 3 8.54 -15.21 -5.59
C THR A 3 8.97 -14.81 -4.18
N THR A 4 8.60 -15.60 -3.16
CA THR A 4 9.06 -15.36 -1.77
C THR A 4 10.59 -15.28 -1.67
N ARG A 5 11.30 -16.02 -2.52
CA ARG A 5 12.77 -16.00 -2.58
C ARG A 5 13.29 -14.68 -3.12
N GLU A 6 12.72 -14.16 -4.21
CA GLU A 6 13.09 -12.86 -4.77
C GLU A 6 12.87 -11.76 -3.74
N LEU A 7 11.71 -11.75 -3.08
CA LEU A 7 11.39 -10.78 -2.05
C LEU A 7 12.35 -10.87 -0.85
N LEU A 8 12.70 -12.09 -0.42
CA LEU A 8 13.68 -12.30 0.64
C LEU A 8 15.07 -11.74 0.26
N LEU A 9 15.51 -11.95 -0.98
CA LEU A 9 16.79 -11.43 -1.46
C LEU A 9 16.79 -9.90 -1.54
N GLU A 10 15.71 -9.31 -2.02
CA GLU A 10 15.56 -7.86 -2.11
C GLU A 10 15.59 -7.21 -0.72
N VAL A 11 14.75 -7.68 0.20
CA VAL A 11 14.73 -7.19 1.59
C VAL A 11 16.09 -7.37 2.27
N TYR A 12 16.74 -8.52 2.07
CA TYR A 12 18.06 -8.77 2.63
C TYR A 12 19.10 -7.77 2.09
N GLN A 13 19.12 -7.55 0.77
CA GLN A 13 20.08 -6.64 0.14
C GLN A 13 19.91 -5.20 0.59
N VAL A 14 18.67 -4.76 0.78
CA VAL A 14 18.38 -3.40 1.28
C VAL A 14 18.89 -3.22 2.71
N LEU A 15 18.72 -4.22 3.58
CA LEU A 15 19.10 -4.13 4.99
C LEU A 15 20.60 -4.32 5.25
N TYR A 16 21.20 -5.33 4.60
CA TYR A 16 22.52 -5.85 4.96
C TYR A 16 23.55 -5.77 3.82
N GLY A 17 23.14 -5.31 2.64
CA GLY A 17 23.98 -5.26 1.45
C GLY A 17 24.14 -6.60 0.73
N PRO A 18 25.10 -6.71 -0.21
CA PRO A 18 25.17 -7.84 -1.14
C PRO A 18 25.70 -9.15 -0.52
N GLN A 19 26.41 -9.07 0.61
CA GLN A 19 27.03 -10.25 1.21
C GLN A 19 26.06 -10.98 2.14
N ILE A 20 25.74 -12.22 1.76
CA ILE A 20 24.86 -13.09 2.55
C ILE A 20 25.68 -13.78 3.65
N THR A 21 25.41 -13.44 4.91
CA THR A 21 26.04 -14.07 6.07
C THR A 21 24.99 -14.78 6.93
N LEU A 22 25.39 -15.86 7.60
CA LEU A 22 24.46 -16.59 8.47
C LEU A 22 24.03 -15.77 9.70
N ALA A 23 24.88 -14.84 10.15
CA ALA A 23 24.57 -13.93 11.25
C ALA A 23 23.41 -13.00 10.88
N ASN A 24 23.53 -12.26 9.77
CA ASN A 24 22.49 -11.36 9.28
C ASN A 24 21.19 -12.10 8.94
N LEU A 25 21.29 -13.33 8.39
CA LEU A 25 20.11 -14.16 8.18
C LEU A 25 19.43 -14.60 9.47
N SER A 26 20.20 -14.78 10.56
CA SER A 26 19.62 -15.14 11.85
C SER A 26 18.92 -13.94 12.51
N GLU A 27 19.50 -12.75 12.36
CA GLU A 27 18.88 -11.48 12.78
C GLU A 27 17.58 -11.23 12.00
N LEU A 28 17.63 -11.28 10.67
CA LEU A 28 16.45 -11.14 9.81
C LEU A 28 15.36 -12.17 10.15
N ALA A 29 15.75 -13.43 10.42
CA ALA A 29 14.81 -14.46 10.82
C ALA A 29 14.11 -14.14 12.17
N GLY A 30 14.84 -13.53 13.10
CA GLY A 30 14.32 -13.00 14.35
C GLY A 30 13.28 -11.91 14.11
N ASP A 31 13.64 -10.88 13.34
CA ASP A 31 12.76 -9.76 13.02
C ASP A 31 11.46 -10.21 12.34
N LEU A 32 11.60 -11.06 11.31
CA LEU A 32 10.45 -11.61 10.60
C LEU A 32 9.54 -12.39 11.54
N SER A 33 10.11 -13.16 12.48
CA SER A 33 9.33 -13.93 13.46
C SER A 33 8.57 -13.03 14.43
N GLN A 34 9.18 -11.93 14.86
CA GLN A 34 8.54 -10.93 15.72
C GLN A 34 7.39 -10.24 15.01
N ILE A 35 7.56 -9.86 13.74
CA ILE A 35 6.52 -9.19 12.92
C ILE A 35 5.20 -9.98 12.90
N VAL A 36 5.28 -11.30 12.83
CA VAL A 36 4.09 -12.17 12.77
C VAL A 36 3.77 -12.86 14.10
N GLY A 37 4.42 -12.47 15.21
CA GLY A 37 4.16 -13.01 16.54
C GLY A 37 4.39 -14.52 16.67
N ARG A 38 5.38 -15.08 15.95
CA ARG A 38 5.67 -16.53 16.02
C ARG A 38 6.35 -16.90 17.34
N SER A 39 5.77 -17.85 18.06
CA SER A 39 6.37 -18.44 19.27
C SER A 39 7.65 -19.22 19.01
N ARG A 40 7.76 -19.85 17.84
CA ARG A 40 8.99 -20.53 17.36
C ARG A 40 9.58 -19.72 16.21
N PRO A 41 10.69 -18.99 16.44
CA PRO A 41 11.33 -18.19 15.41
C PRO A 41 11.82 -19.04 14.25
N TRP A 42 11.83 -18.47 13.06
CA TRP A 42 12.63 -18.99 11.97
C TRP A 42 14.12 -18.91 12.32
N THR A 43 14.93 -19.75 11.68
CA THR A 43 16.38 -19.73 11.85
C THR A 43 17.05 -19.14 10.61
N GLY A 44 18.25 -18.58 10.77
CA GLY A 44 19.05 -18.13 9.62
C GLY A 44 19.36 -19.28 8.65
N LYS A 45 19.54 -20.51 9.16
CA LYS A 45 19.70 -21.72 8.32
C LYS A 45 18.47 -21.97 7.45
N PHE A 46 17.27 -21.79 7.99
CA PHE A 46 16.03 -21.93 7.22
C PHE A 46 15.94 -20.90 6.08
N LEU A 47 16.24 -19.61 6.35
CA LEU A 47 16.26 -18.59 5.30
C LEU A 47 17.36 -18.87 4.26
N HIS A 48 18.54 -19.32 4.69
CA HIS A 48 19.62 -19.74 3.80
C HIS A 48 19.19 -20.88 2.88
N SER A 49 18.45 -21.88 3.39
CA SER A 49 17.91 -22.98 2.59
C SER A 49 16.92 -22.50 1.52
N ILE A 50 16.11 -21.47 1.81
CA ILE A 50 15.19 -20.85 0.82
C ILE A 50 15.99 -20.15 -0.28
N ILE A 51 17.03 -19.39 0.09
CA ILE A 51 17.89 -18.67 -0.86
C ILE A 51 18.60 -19.66 -1.80
N LYS A 52 19.13 -20.76 -1.24
CA LYS A 52 19.84 -21.81 -1.97
C LYS A 52 18.91 -22.82 -2.68
N GLN A 53 17.60 -22.72 -2.48
CA GLN A 53 16.59 -23.60 -3.09
C GLN A 53 16.84 -25.09 -2.81
N TYR A 54 17.19 -25.45 -1.57
CA TYR A 54 17.33 -26.86 -1.22
C TYR A 54 15.98 -27.59 -1.34
N ALA A 55 16.00 -28.78 -1.94
CA ALA A 55 14.81 -29.61 -2.13
C ALA A 55 14.14 -29.93 -0.78
N GLY A 56 12.81 -29.84 -0.73
CA GLY A 56 12.01 -30.12 0.47
C GLY A 56 11.72 -28.91 1.37
N PHE A 57 12.29 -27.74 1.10
CA PHE A 57 11.94 -26.50 1.80
C PHE A 57 10.84 -25.74 1.06
N SER A 58 9.63 -25.75 1.59
CA SER A 58 8.53 -24.95 1.06
C SER A 58 8.42 -23.60 1.78
N THR A 59 8.23 -22.54 1.00
CA THR A 59 7.86 -21.24 1.55
C THR A 59 6.39 -21.29 1.97
N ASN A 60 6.08 -20.73 3.14
CA ASN A 60 4.70 -20.65 3.61
C ASN A 60 4.16 -19.23 3.44
N LYS A 61 2.82 -19.11 3.36
CA LYS A 61 2.15 -17.80 3.23
C LYS A 61 2.50 -16.83 4.36
N VAL A 62 2.84 -17.36 5.54
CA VAL A 62 3.20 -16.58 6.73
C VAL A 62 4.55 -15.86 6.54
N LEU A 63 5.54 -16.53 5.97
CA LEU A 63 6.84 -15.91 5.66
C LEU A 63 6.70 -14.82 4.61
N THR A 64 5.96 -15.09 3.53
CA THR A 64 5.66 -14.07 2.51
C THR A 64 4.97 -12.85 3.12
N LYS A 65 4.02 -13.07 4.04
CA LYS A 65 3.37 -11.98 4.78
C LYS A 65 4.37 -11.18 5.62
N ALA A 66 5.24 -11.85 6.39
CA ALA A 66 6.26 -11.17 7.19
C ALA A 66 7.20 -10.31 6.33
N LEU A 67 7.64 -10.85 5.19
CA LEU A 67 8.51 -10.15 4.24
C LEU A 67 7.82 -8.93 3.62
N ASN A 68 6.55 -9.04 3.24
CA ASN A 68 5.78 -7.90 2.72
C ASN A 68 5.63 -6.80 3.77
N ILE A 69 5.38 -7.16 5.03
CA ILE A 69 5.30 -6.19 6.13
C ILE A 69 6.64 -5.48 6.32
N LEU A 70 7.73 -6.24 6.32
CA LEU A 70 9.06 -5.68 6.48
C LEU A 70 9.43 -4.76 5.30
N ALA A 71 9.18 -5.18 4.07
CA ALA A 71 9.40 -4.36 2.88
C ALA A 71 8.62 -3.05 2.95
N ALA A 72 7.33 -3.09 3.30
CA ALA A 72 6.52 -1.89 3.46
C ALA A 72 7.04 -0.96 4.57
N ARG A 73 7.54 -1.51 5.69
CA ARG A 73 8.20 -0.70 6.74
C ARG A 73 9.45 -0.01 6.21
N LEU A 74 10.24 -0.67 5.36
CA LEU A 74 11.42 -0.09 4.71
C LEU A 74 11.05 1.04 3.73
N ASP A 75 9.89 0.92 3.08
CA ASP A 75 9.32 1.97 2.22
C ASP A 75 8.64 3.11 3.00
N GLY A 76 8.72 3.10 4.34
CA GLY A 76 8.08 4.10 5.21
C GLY A 76 6.56 3.99 5.29
N MET A 77 5.99 2.88 4.83
CA MET A 77 4.55 2.60 4.94
C MET A 77 4.20 2.00 6.30
N ASN A 78 2.99 2.27 6.79
CA ASN A 78 2.51 1.68 8.04
C ASN A 78 2.19 0.18 7.82
N GLU A 79 2.50 -0.66 8.80
CA GLU A 79 2.31 -2.13 8.80
C GLU A 79 0.92 -2.56 8.35
N ILE A 80 -0.10 -1.78 8.70
CA ILE A 80 -1.49 -2.06 8.35
C ILE A 80 -1.72 -1.98 6.83
N GLN A 81 -0.97 -1.13 6.12
CA GLN A 81 -1.01 -1.04 4.65
C GLN A 81 -0.35 -2.26 3.99
N ALA A 82 0.54 -2.96 4.71
CA ALA A 82 1.36 -4.06 4.21
C ALA A 82 0.71 -5.44 4.39
N VAL A 83 -0.12 -5.61 5.42
CA VAL A 83 -0.76 -6.89 5.77
C VAL A 83 -1.87 -7.25 4.78
N GLU A 84 -2.48 -6.27 4.13
CA GLU A 84 -3.74 -6.43 3.41
C GLU A 84 -3.78 -5.62 2.10
N MET A 85 -3.16 -6.14 1.03
CA MET A 85 -3.42 -5.62 -0.32
C MET A 85 -4.90 -5.77 -0.75
N ASN A 86 -5.69 -6.60 -0.04
CA ASN A 86 -7.10 -6.90 -0.33
C ASN A 86 -8.03 -6.81 0.90
N GLY A 87 -7.59 -6.21 2.00
CA GLY A 87 -8.36 -6.18 3.23
C GLY A 87 -8.99 -4.83 3.55
N LEU A 88 -9.90 -4.85 4.52
CA LEU A 88 -10.69 -3.70 4.94
C LEU A 88 -9.95 -2.97 6.05
N LEU A 89 -9.32 -1.85 5.70
CA LEU A 89 -8.77 -0.94 6.69
C LEU A 89 -9.89 -0.16 7.38
N ALA A 90 -10.09 -0.42 8.67
CA ALA A 90 -10.87 0.46 9.53
C ALA A 90 -10.01 1.66 9.95
N VAL A 91 -10.43 2.87 9.59
CA VAL A 91 -9.74 4.11 9.99
C VAL A 91 -10.03 4.47 11.46
N ASN A 92 -11.13 3.96 12.01
CA ASN A 92 -11.53 4.13 13.39
C ASN A 92 -11.56 2.78 14.09
N ASP A 93 -11.43 2.81 15.42
CA ASP A 93 -11.56 1.61 16.25
C ASP A 93 -12.97 1.02 16.11
N LEU A 94 -13.07 -0.28 15.88
CA LEU A 94 -14.33 -0.98 15.72
C LEU A 94 -14.54 -1.92 16.90
N PRO A 95 -15.65 -1.79 17.66
CA PRO A 95 -15.94 -2.69 18.75
C PRO A 95 -15.96 -4.16 18.30
N PRO A 96 -15.53 -5.12 19.14
CA PRO A 96 -15.67 -6.54 18.85
C PRO A 96 -17.12 -6.91 18.48
N GLY A 97 -17.29 -7.71 17.43
CA GLY A 97 -18.62 -8.08 16.92
C GLY A 97 -19.24 -7.12 15.91
N THR A 98 -18.54 -6.04 15.53
CA THR A 98 -19.01 -5.12 14.48
C THR A 98 -19.06 -5.82 13.13
N VAL A 99 -20.24 -5.82 12.49
CA VAL A 99 -20.44 -6.33 11.13
C VAL A 99 -20.47 -5.16 10.15
N ILE A 100 -19.54 -5.14 9.20
CA ILE A 100 -19.52 -4.15 8.11
C ILE A 100 -20.27 -4.74 6.92
N LEU A 101 -21.49 -4.27 6.67
CA LEU A 101 -22.25 -4.60 5.47
C LEU A 101 -22.15 -3.45 4.48
N GLY A 102 -21.49 -3.67 3.34
CA GLY A 102 -21.43 -2.66 2.29
C GLY A 102 -20.61 -3.07 1.08
N ILE A 103 -20.96 -2.50 -0.07
CA ILE A 103 -20.22 -2.71 -1.32
C ILE A 103 -19.14 -1.64 -1.39
N ALA A 104 -17.87 -2.07 -1.43
CA ALA A 104 -16.75 -1.17 -1.65
C ALA A 104 -16.87 -0.45 -3.01
N ARG A 105 -16.63 0.86 -3.02
CA ARG A 105 -16.65 1.71 -4.22
C ARG A 105 -15.28 2.36 -4.41
N ARG A 106 -14.90 2.66 -5.65
CA ARG A 106 -13.70 3.46 -5.93
C ARG A 106 -13.94 4.92 -5.55
N CYS A 107 -12.91 5.58 -5.01
CA CYS A 107 -12.92 7.02 -4.83
C CYS A 107 -13.09 7.73 -6.17
N ALA A 108 -13.96 8.75 -6.23
CA ALA A 108 -14.20 9.52 -7.44
C ALA A 108 -13.15 10.62 -7.71
N ALA A 109 -12.12 10.75 -6.86
CA ALA A 109 -11.04 11.70 -7.08
C ALA A 109 -10.06 11.19 -8.15
N PRO A 110 -9.70 11.99 -9.16
CA PRO A 110 -8.73 11.59 -10.19
C PRO A 110 -7.39 11.16 -9.56
N GLY A 111 -6.84 10.04 -10.03
CA GLY A 111 -5.59 9.48 -9.51
C GLY A 111 -5.67 8.76 -8.17
N CYS A 112 -6.82 8.80 -7.47
CA CYS A 112 -6.98 8.09 -6.20
C CYS A 112 -7.33 6.61 -6.44
N SER A 113 -6.44 5.69 -6.03
CA SER A 113 -6.63 4.24 -6.16
C SER A 113 -7.45 3.59 -5.04
N VAL A 114 -7.84 4.36 -4.02
CA VAL A 114 -8.53 3.85 -2.81
C VAL A 114 -9.93 3.33 -3.14
N ARG A 115 -10.23 2.12 -2.68
CA ARG A 115 -11.59 1.57 -2.57
C ARG A 115 -12.06 1.68 -1.12
N PHE A 116 -13.30 2.12 -0.91
CA PHE A 116 -13.85 2.35 0.43
C PHE A 116 -15.31 1.93 0.51
N VAL A 117 -15.78 1.57 1.71
CA VAL A 117 -17.20 1.33 1.97
C VAL A 117 -17.85 2.66 2.38
N PRO A 118 -18.83 3.19 1.61
CA PRO A 118 -19.45 4.47 1.92
C PRO A 118 -20.34 4.36 3.17
N THR A 119 -20.29 5.37 4.04
CA THR A 119 -21.18 5.48 5.21
C THR A 119 -22.56 6.03 4.84
N HIS A 120 -22.69 6.70 3.70
CA HIS A 120 -23.96 7.16 3.13
C HIS A 120 -24.00 6.88 1.62
N PRO A 121 -25.16 6.50 1.03
CA PRO A 121 -25.32 6.25 -0.41
C PRO A 121 -24.76 7.29 -1.39
N ARG A 122 -24.67 8.58 -0.99
CA ARG A 122 -24.20 9.69 -1.81
C ARG A 122 -22.72 10.01 -1.64
N GLN A 123 -22.01 9.30 -0.76
CA GLN A 123 -20.58 9.51 -0.55
C GLN A 123 -19.78 9.06 -1.77
N LYS A 124 -19.13 10.01 -2.44
CA LYS A 124 -18.32 9.77 -3.65
C LYS A 124 -16.81 9.68 -3.37
N TYR A 125 -16.37 10.19 -2.23
CA TYR A 125 -14.95 10.31 -1.88
C TYR A 125 -14.67 9.61 -0.55
N HIS A 126 -13.53 8.94 -0.46
CA HIS A 126 -13.14 8.24 0.77
C HIS A 126 -12.77 9.21 1.91
N SER A 127 -12.33 10.43 1.57
CA SER A 127 -11.89 11.45 2.54
C SER A 127 -12.28 12.87 2.13
N LYS A 128 -12.28 13.78 3.12
CA LYS A 128 -12.50 15.22 2.89
C LYS A 128 -11.43 15.84 2.00
N ALA A 129 -10.18 15.40 2.12
CA ALA A 129 -9.06 15.86 1.30
C ALA A 129 -9.29 15.56 -0.19
N CYS A 130 -9.73 14.34 -0.53
CA CYS A 130 -10.10 14.00 -1.91
C CYS A 130 -11.27 14.84 -2.43
N ALA A 131 -12.27 15.11 -1.59
CA ALA A 131 -13.38 15.98 -1.97
C ALA A 131 -12.91 17.43 -2.23
N ALA A 132 -11.98 17.94 -1.42
CA ALA A 132 -11.41 19.27 -1.58
C ALA A 132 -10.57 19.40 -2.86
N LEU A 133 -9.74 18.40 -3.16
CA LEU A 133 -8.92 18.36 -4.38
C LEU A 133 -9.78 18.46 -5.65
N VAL A 134 -10.87 17.69 -5.72
CA VAL A 134 -11.79 17.74 -6.87
C VAL A 134 -12.51 19.09 -6.96
N ARG A 135 -12.85 19.73 -5.84
CA ARG A 135 -13.44 21.08 -5.84
C ARG A 135 -12.47 22.11 -6.39
N GLN A 136 -11.21 22.07 -5.98
CA GLN A 136 -10.16 22.98 -6.46
C GLN A 136 -9.92 22.83 -7.97
N GLN A 137 -9.78 21.59 -8.46
CA GLN A 137 -9.62 21.31 -9.89
C GLN A 137 -10.79 21.86 -10.71
N LYS A 138 -12.02 21.71 -10.20
CA LYS A 138 -13.21 22.25 -10.88
C LYS A 138 -13.23 23.78 -10.89
N GLN A 139 -12.78 24.43 -9.82
CA GLN A 139 -12.66 25.89 -9.79
C GLN A 139 -11.63 26.39 -10.81
N GLN A 140 -10.45 25.76 -10.85
CA GLN A 140 -9.42 26.09 -11.83
C GLN A 140 -9.93 25.94 -13.27
N GLN A 141 -10.62 24.83 -13.59
CA GLN A 141 -11.21 24.63 -14.92
C GLN A 141 -12.23 25.71 -15.28
N LEU A 142 -13.06 26.15 -14.33
CA LEU A 142 -14.03 27.21 -14.56
C LEU A 142 -13.36 28.58 -14.77
N GLU A 143 -12.28 28.86 -14.02
CA GLU A 143 -11.49 30.07 -14.18
C GLU A 143 -10.79 30.09 -15.54
N THR A 144 -10.16 28.99 -15.95
CA THR A 144 -9.54 28.84 -17.28
C THR A 144 -10.58 29.03 -18.38
N ALA A 145 -11.73 28.34 -18.31
CA ALA A 145 -12.79 28.48 -19.30
C ALA A 145 -13.39 29.90 -19.37
N ARG A 146 -13.37 30.65 -18.27
CA ARG A 146 -13.80 32.05 -18.25
C ARG A 146 -12.77 32.96 -18.91
N GLN A 147 -11.48 32.72 -18.71
CA GLN A 147 -10.39 33.49 -19.34
C GLN A 147 -10.38 33.28 -20.86
N GLU A 148 -10.54 32.05 -21.33
CA GLU A 148 -10.61 31.71 -22.76
C GLU A 148 -11.75 32.46 -23.47
N LYS A 149 -12.94 32.52 -22.85
CA LYS A 149 -14.08 33.28 -23.39
C LYS A 149 -13.87 34.79 -23.47
N PHE A 150 -12.96 35.36 -22.68
CA PHE A 150 -12.65 36.80 -22.71
C PHE A 150 -11.59 37.16 -23.76
N HIS A 151 -10.77 36.22 -24.23
CA HIS A 151 -9.78 36.46 -25.29
C HIS A 151 -10.34 36.28 -26.70
N ASP A 152 -11.50 35.64 -26.88
CA ASP A 152 -12.12 35.36 -28.17
C ASP A 152 -13.14 36.42 -28.65
N GLN A 153 -13.15 37.63 -28.08
CA GLN A 153 -13.89 38.76 -28.69
C GLN A 153 -12.96 39.56 -29.59
N PRO A 154 -12.91 39.29 -30.92
CA PRO A 154 -12.21 40.15 -31.85
C PRO A 154 -12.86 41.52 -31.82
N ASN A 155 -12.01 42.52 -31.62
CA ASN A 155 -12.32 43.94 -31.61
C ASN A 155 -12.88 44.34 -32.99
N GLN A 156 -14.18 44.11 -33.23
CA GLN A 156 -14.88 44.62 -34.41
C GLN A 156 -15.12 46.12 -34.21
N VAL A 157 -14.06 46.90 -34.38
CA VAL A 157 -14.15 48.34 -34.62
C VAL A 157 -14.44 48.50 -36.11
N SER A 158 -15.72 48.60 -36.45
CA SER A 158 -16.17 49.03 -37.76
C SER A 158 -15.83 50.53 -37.93
N LEU A 159 -15.03 50.84 -38.95
CA LEU A 159 -14.81 52.20 -39.48
C LEU A 159 -15.95 52.59 -40.42
#